data_AF-A8N6P0-F1
#
_entry.id   AF-A8N6P0-F1
#
_cell.length_a   1.000
_cell.length_b   1.000
_cell.length_c   1.000
_cell.angle_alpha   90.00
_cell.angle_beta   90.00
_cell.angle_gamma   90.00
#
_symmetry.space_group_name_H-M   'P 1'
#
loop_
_entity.id
_entity.type
_entity.pdbx_description
1 polymer ?
#
loop_
_entity_poly.entity_id
_entity_poly.type
_entity_poly.pdbx_seq_one_letter_code
_entity_poly.pdbx_strand_id
1 'polypeptide(L)'
;MMLAARSALRCSTRSLPRSLTARRNGSTSSHSFEEPAGADYTVPESFGTPLWRNVILFGVAAVAFYKYAPAPNDDVYLTRWIAMYTKPREYWMSVNAKHTALSQVDARNTLVVHDAMQPPVRRFRYPQGLGTGSPFLNGVGMTVDMSDITVKTDRDLEFKL
;
A
#
# COMPACT_ATOMS: atom_id res chain seq x y z
N MET A 1 3.41 43.49 -8.43
CA MET A 1 4.56 42.72 -7.93
C MET A 1 4.48 41.31 -8.49
N MET A 2 5.57 40.86 -9.09
CA MET A 2 5.69 39.61 -9.83
C MET A 2 5.78 38.36 -8.95
N LEU A 3 5.31 37.24 -9.52
CA LEU A 3 5.83 35.87 -9.47
C LEU A 3 5.86 35.10 -8.14
N ALA A 4 5.08 34.02 -8.09
CA ALA A 4 5.55 32.72 -7.61
C ALA A 4 4.75 31.60 -8.30
N ALA A 5 5.19 31.23 -9.52
CA ALA A 5 4.73 30.04 -10.20
C ALA A 5 5.26 28.79 -9.46
N ARG A 6 4.38 28.07 -8.77
CA ARG A 6 4.72 26.76 -8.22
C ARG A 6 4.71 25.71 -9.34
N SER A 7 5.91 25.49 -9.86
CA SER A 7 6.30 24.32 -10.64
C SER A 7 5.93 23.04 -9.88
N ALA A 8 4.91 22.31 -10.37
CA ALA A 8 4.62 20.96 -9.94
C ALA A 8 5.44 19.99 -10.80
N LEU A 9 6.51 19.43 -10.23
CA LEU A 9 7.23 18.31 -10.81
C LEU A 9 6.30 17.09 -10.79
N ARG A 10 5.54 16.89 -11.87
CA ARG A 10 4.89 15.61 -12.14
C ARG A 10 5.99 14.59 -12.44
N CYS A 11 6.34 13.80 -11.44
CA CYS A 11 7.21 12.65 -11.62
C CYS A 11 6.46 11.64 -12.50
N SER A 12 6.70 11.69 -13.81
CA SER A 12 6.22 10.70 -14.76
C SER A 12 6.97 9.40 -14.48
N THR A 13 6.34 8.49 -13.75
CA THR A 13 6.81 7.11 -13.65
C THR A 13 6.63 6.47 -15.02
N ARG A 14 7.65 6.57 -15.88
CA ARG A 14 7.74 5.82 -17.11
C ARG A 14 7.80 4.33 -16.74
N SER A 15 6.66 3.66 -16.80
CA SER A 15 6.61 2.20 -16.76
C SER A 15 7.37 1.69 -17.97
N LEU A 16 8.49 1.00 -17.74
CA LEU A 16 9.19 0.27 -18.80
C LEU A 16 8.19 -0.68 -19.48
N PRO A 17 8.14 -0.73 -20.82
CA PRO A 17 7.32 -1.73 -21.50
C PRO A 17 7.93 -3.10 -21.18
N ARG A 18 7.29 -3.83 -20.26
CA ARG A 18 7.58 -5.24 -20.03
C ARG A 18 7.08 -5.98 -21.26
N SER A 19 7.95 -6.17 -22.24
CA SER A 19 7.67 -7.05 -23.38
C SER A 19 7.51 -8.45 -22.83
N LEU A 20 6.29 -8.82 -22.47
CA LEU A 20 5.92 -10.22 -22.29
C LEU A 20 6.01 -10.82 -23.69
N THR A 21 7.15 -11.44 -24.00
CA THR A 21 7.25 -12.40 -25.08
C THR A 21 6.32 -13.55 -24.71
N ALA A 22 5.05 -13.41 -25.07
CA ALA A 22 4.08 -14.48 -25.04
C ALA A 22 4.60 -15.55 -26.01
N ARG A 23 5.34 -16.53 -25.50
CA ARG A 23 5.59 -17.78 -26.23
C ARG A 23 4.25 -18.49 -26.32
N ARG A 24 3.53 -18.21 -27.39
CA ARG A 24 2.47 -19.09 -27.86
C ARG A 24 3.17 -20.39 -28.24
N ASN A 25 2.99 -21.46 -27.46
CA ASN A 25 3.23 -22.80 -27.95
C ASN A 25 2.20 -23.04 -29.05
N GLY A 26 2.56 -22.69 -30.29
CA GLY A 26 1.79 -23.02 -31.46
C GLY A 26 1.89 -24.52 -31.68
N SER A 27 0.82 -25.24 -31.35
CA SER A 27 0.62 -26.60 -31.82
C SER A 27 0.47 -26.54 -33.34
N THR A 28 1.46 -27.01 -34.08
CA THR A 28 1.36 -27.18 -35.52
C THR A 28 0.35 -28.30 -35.80
N SER A 29 -0.88 -27.94 -36.14
CA SER A 29 -1.89 -28.89 -36.62
C SER A 29 -1.74 -29.06 -38.14
N SER A 30 -0.91 -30.01 -38.56
CA SER A 30 -0.94 -30.54 -39.92
C SER A 30 -1.77 -31.81 -39.92
N HIS A 31 -3.09 -31.69 -40.09
CA HIS A 31 -3.99 -32.82 -40.30
C HIS A 31 -4.29 -32.95 -41.79
N SER A 32 -3.55 -33.84 -42.45
CA SER A 32 -3.98 -34.53 -43.66
C SER A 32 -5.18 -35.41 -43.31
N PHE A 33 -6.27 -35.28 -44.07
CA PHE A 33 -7.47 -36.08 -43.95
C PHE A 33 -7.20 -37.52 -44.40
N GLU A 34 -7.18 -38.46 -43.45
CA GLU A 34 -7.53 -39.85 -43.68
C GLU A 34 -8.34 -40.32 -42.45
N GLU A 35 -9.60 -40.67 -42.69
CA GLU A 35 -10.46 -41.36 -41.73
C GLU A 35 -10.38 -42.86 -42.02
N PRO A 36 -10.05 -43.69 -41.00
CA PRO A 36 -11.01 -44.75 -40.68
C PRO A 36 -11.19 -44.95 -39.17
N ALA A 37 -12.47 -44.98 -38.77
CA ALA A 37 -13.09 -45.82 -37.74
C ALA A 37 -12.28 -46.24 -36.49
N GLY A 38 -12.70 -45.72 -35.32
CA GLY A 38 -12.85 -46.54 -34.11
C GLY A 38 -11.63 -46.77 -33.21
N ALA A 39 -10.90 -45.73 -32.83
CA ALA A 39 -9.91 -45.85 -31.74
C ALA A 39 -10.03 -44.67 -30.77
N ASP A 40 -10.55 -44.94 -29.57
CA ASP A 40 -10.36 -44.09 -28.40
C ASP A 40 -8.85 -43.93 -28.15
N TYR A 41 -8.29 -42.76 -28.50
CA TYR A 41 -6.91 -42.41 -28.16
C TYR A 41 -6.80 -42.08 -26.67
N THR A 42 -6.98 -43.10 -25.82
CA THR A 42 -6.61 -43.00 -24.41
C THR A 42 -5.09 -42.99 -24.35
N VAL A 43 -4.50 -41.83 -24.01
CA VAL A 43 -3.09 -41.79 -23.62
C VAL A 43 -2.99 -42.72 -22.40
N PRO A 44 -2.19 -43.80 -22.45
CA PRO A 44 -2.09 -44.69 -21.30
C PRO A 44 -1.51 -43.89 -20.13
N GLU A 45 -2.33 -43.64 -19.10
CA GLU A 45 -1.88 -42.97 -17.89
C GLU A 45 -0.89 -43.88 -17.16
N SER A 46 0.37 -43.71 -17.50
CA SER A 46 1.48 -44.47 -16.91
C SER A 46 2.16 -43.65 -15.82
N PHE A 47 2.57 -44.32 -14.75
CA PHE A 47 3.40 -43.76 -13.69
C PHE A 47 4.81 -43.36 -14.17
N GLY A 48 5.15 -43.63 -15.44
CA GLY A 48 6.39 -43.19 -16.09
C GLY A 48 6.33 -41.80 -16.74
N THR A 49 5.20 -41.09 -16.66
CA THR A 49 5.10 -39.74 -17.24
C THR A 49 6.04 -38.74 -16.54
N PRO A 50 6.47 -37.67 -17.23
CA PRO A 50 7.36 -36.65 -16.66
C PRO A 50 6.84 -36.04 -15.35
N LEU A 51 5.51 -36.00 -15.17
CA LEU A 51 4.86 -35.53 -13.96
C LEU A 51 5.20 -36.42 -12.77
N TRP A 52 4.97 -37.74 -12.86
CA TRP A 52 5.27 -38.68 -11.78
C TRP A 52 6.76 -38.79 -11.48
N ARG A 53 7.61 -38.72 -12.51
CA ARG A 53 9.07 -38.65 -12.32
C ARG A 53 9.47 -37.45 -11.48
N ASN A 54 8.94 -36.26 -11.79
CA ASN A 54 9.26 -35.06 -11.03
C ASN A 54 8.74 -35.18 -9.58
N VAL A 55 7.53 -35.73 -9.36
CA VAL A 55 6.98 -35.97 -8.01
C VAL A 55 7.88 -36.91 -7.20
N ILE A 56 8.36 -38.01 -7.79
CA ILE A 56 9.28 -38.94 -7.13
C ILE A 56 10.61 -38.26 -6.82
N LEU A 57 11.18 -37.51 -7.77
CA LEU A 57 12.43 -36.77 -7.54
C LEU A 57 12.29 -35.73 -6.42
N PHE A 58 11.20 -34.98 -6.39
CA PHE A 58 10.91 -34.04 -5.30
C PHE A 58 10.68 -34.75 -3.97
N GLY A 59 10.00 -35.90 -3.97
CA GLY A 59 9.80 -36.71 -2.78
C GLY A 59 11.12 -37.23 -2.20
N VAL A 60 11.99 -37.78 -3.05
CA VAL A 60 13.33 -38.24 -2.64
C VAL A 60 14.19 -37.07 -2.16
N ALA A 61 14.16 -35.94 -2.88
CA ALA A 61 14.87 -34.74 -2.48
C ALA A 61 14.40 -34.21 -1.11
N ALA A 62 13.09 -34.24 -0.82
CA ALA A 62 12.55 -33.82 0.46
C ALA A 62 12.98 -34.74 1.62
N VAL A 63 12.99 -36.07 1.41
CA VAL A 63 13.47 -37.03 2.41
C VAL A 63 14.97 -36.88 2.65
N ALA A 64 15.75 -36.72 1.58
CA ALA A 64 17.19 -36.45 1.67
C ALA A 64 17.45 -35.13 2.42
N PHE A 65 16.69 -34.09 2.13
CA PHE A 65 16.76 -32.82 2.83
C PHE A 65 16.42 -32.98 4.31
N TYR A 66 15.33 -33.67 4.67
CA TYR A 66 14.99 -33.88 6.08
C TYR A 66 16.07 -34.64 6.87
N LYS A 67 16.71 -35.64 6.26
CA LYS A 67 17.73 -36.47 6.94
C LYS A 67 19.09 -35.79 7.02
N TYR A 68 19.46 -35.01 6.01
CA TYR A 68 20.80 -34.42 5.86
C TYR A 68 20.80 -32.89 5.97
N ALA A 69 19.68 -32.27 6.33
CA ALA A 69 19.64 -30.84 6.59
C ALA A 69 20.54 -30.51 7.79
N PRO A 70 21.49 -29.56 7.63
CA PRO A 70 22.32 -29.11 8.73
C PRO A 70 21.45 -28.46 9.82
N ALA A 71 21.86 -28.62 11.08
CA ALA A 71 21.15 -28.00 12.19
C ALA A 71 21.22 -26.46 12.06
N PRO A 72 20.24 -25.70 12.57
CA PRO A 72 20.22 -24.24 12.47
C PRO A 72 21.46 -23.52 13.02
N ASN A 73 22.25 -24.19 13.86
CA ASN A 73 23.46 -23.67 14.48
C ASN A 73 24.76 -24.21 13.88
N ASP A 74 24.71 -25.05 12.84
CA ASP A 74 25.92 -25.52 12.17
C ASP A 74 26.53 -24.41 11.30
N ASP A 75 27.86 -24.23 11.41
CA ASP A 75 28.62 -23.30 10.56
C ASP A 75 28.83 -23.91 9.17
N VAL A 76 27.74 -23.91 8.38
CA VAL A 76 27.75 -24.37 6.99
C VAL A 76 28.39 -23.30 6.12
N TYR A 77 29.29 -23.72 5.22
CA TYR A 77 30.00 -22.82 4.29
C TYR A 77 29.07 -21.83 3.58
N LEU A 78 27.90 -22.29 3.13
CA LEU A 78 26.91 -21.45 2.45
C LEU A 78 26.34 -20.37 3.39
N THR A 79 25.95 -20.74 4.62
CA THR A 79 25.45 -19.80 5.63
C THR A 79 26.51 -18.77 5.99
N ARG A 80 27.78 -19.19 6.14
CA ARG A 80 28.90 -18.28 6.40
C ARG A 80 29.18 -17.32 5.25
N TRP A 81 29.11 -17.82 4.02
CA TRP A 81 29.27 -16.99 2.82
C TRP A 81 28.14 -15.95 2.71
N ILE A 82 26.89 -16.35 2.97
CA ILE A 82 25.76 -15.44 3.05
C ILE A 82 25.99 -14.41 4.17
N ALA A 83 26.39 -14.87 5.36
CA ALA A 83 26.64 -14.02 6.51
C ALA A 83 27.66 -12.90 6.23
N MET A 84 28.70 -13.20 5.43
CA MET A 84 29.75 -12.24 5.04
C MET A 84 29.19 -11.03 4.26
N TYR A 85 28.11 -11.20 3.49
CA TYR A 85 27.51 -10.13 2.69
C TYR A 85 26.23 -9.56 3.28
N THR A 86 25.63 -10.24 4.25
CA THR A 86 24.45 -9.73 4.96
C THR A 86 24.84 -8.68 6.01
N LYS A 87 23.98 -7.65 6.15
CA LYS A 87 24.12 -6.69 7.25
C LYS A 87 23.85 -7.36 8.60
N PRO A 88 24.55 -6.96 9.68
CA PRO A 88 24.34 -7.53 11.00
C PRO A 88 22.90 -7.29 11.50
N ARG A 89 22.44 -8.13 12.42
CA ARG A 89 21.08 -8.10 12.96
C ARG A 89 20.74 -6.74 13.60
N GLU A 90 21.70 -6.15 14.28
CA GLU A 90 21.59 -4.87 15.00
C GLU A 90 21.25 -3.72 14.03
N TYR A 91 21.80 -3.76 12.82
CA TYR A 91 21.46 -2.80 11.77
C TYR A 91 19.97 -2.86 11.44
N TRP A 92 19.44 -4.06 11.18
CA TRP A 92 18.02 -4.24 10.87
C TRP A 92 17.11 -3.87 12.05
N MET A 93 17.53 -4.17 13.28
CA MET A 93 16.80 -3.73 14.47
C MET A 93 16.70 -2.20 14.54
N SER A 94 17.80 -1.49 14.32
CA SER A 94 17.80 -0.02 14.35
C SER A 94 16.92 0.59 13.25
N VAL A 95 16.94 0.00 12.05
CA VAL A 95 16.11 0.41 10.92
C VAL A 95 14.63 0.17 11.24
N ASN A 96 14.28 -1.01 11.75
CA ASN A 96 12.92 -1.34 12.13
C ASN A 96 12.41 -0.41 13.24
N ALA A 97 13.21 -0.18 14.28
CA ALA A 97 12.86 0.74 15.36
C ALA A 97 12.61 2.16 14.84
N LYS A 98 13.45 2.65 13.93
CA LYS A 98 13.26 3.96 13.29
C LYS A 98 11.96 4.00 12.48
N HIS A 99 11.66 2.97 11.70
CA HIS A 99 10.41 2.91 10.95
C HIS A 99 9.18 2.86 11.86
N THR A 100 9.21 2.07 12.93
CA THR A 100 8.12 2.03 13.92
C THR A 100 7.88 3.40 14.54
N ALA A 101 8.95 4.13 14.89
CA ALA A 101 8.82 5.49 15.44
C ALA A 101 8.22 6.47 14.43
N LEU A 102 8.64 6.41 13.15
CA LEU A 102 8.07 7.25 12.09
C LEU A 102 6.59 6.92 11.84
N SER A 103 6.24 5.64 11.76
CA SER A 103 4.85 5.20 11.60
C SER A 103 3.96 5.65 12.75
N GLN A 104 4.48 5.69 13.98
CA GLN A 104 3.76 6.23 15.13
C GLN A 104 3.50 7.74 14.99
N VAL A 105 4.48 8.51 14.51
CA VAL A 105 4.32 9.95 14.27
C VAL A 105 3.31 10.20 13.15
N ASP A 106 3.40 9.46 12.06
CA ASP A 106 2.48 9.59 10.93
C ASP A 106 1.05 9.27 11.37
N ALA A 107 0.85 8.17 12.09
CA ALA A 107 -0.46 7.80 12.64
C ALA A 107 -1.03 8.89 13.56
N ARG A 108 -0.19 9.49 14.43
CA ARG A 108 -0.61 10.59 15.30
C ARG A 108 -1.04 11.81 14.48
N ASN A 109 -0.30 12.19 13.45
CA ASN A 109 -0.64 13.32 12.60
C ASN A 109 -1.95 13.06 11.84
N THR A 110 -2.15 11.83 11.36
CA THR A 110 -3.42 11.44 10.74
C THR A 110 -4.58 11.56 11.72
N LEU A 111 -4.42 11.13 12.98
CA LEU A 111 -5.45 11.28 14.00
C LEU A 111 -5.79 12.75 14.27
N VAL A 112 -4.78 13.63 14.37
CA VAL A 112 -5.00 15.08 14.57
C VAL A 112 -5.84 15.68 13.43
N VAL A 113 -5.55 15.30 12.18
CA VAL A 113 -6.31 15.78 11.02
C VAL A 113 -7.71 15.17 10.96
N HIS A 114 -7.84 13.90 11.33
CA HIS A 114 -9.12 13.20 11.34
C HIS A 114 -10.07 13.73 12.43
N ASP A 115 -9.54 14.01 13.62
CA ASP A 115 -10.30 14.52 14.76
C ASP A 115 -10.59 16.03 14.65
N ALA A 116 -9.90 16.73 13.74
CA ALA A 116 -10.14 18.14 13.49
C ALA A 116 -11.54 18.36 12.86
N MET A 117 -12.50 18.74 13.68
CA MET A 117 -13.78 19.25 13.20
C MET A 117 -13.61 20.68 12.67
N GLN A 118 -14.29 21.00 11.56
CA GLN A 118 -14.38 22.39 11.12
C GLN A 118 -15.15 23.20 12.18
N PRO A 119 -14.70 24.43 12.49
CA PRO A 119 -15.44 25.28 13.42
C PRO A 119 -16.85 25.51 12.86
N PRO A 120 -17.91 25.38 13.69
CA PRO A 120 -19.28 25.48 13.21
C PRO A 120 -19.56 26.90 12.70
N VAL A 121 -19.92 27.02 11.41
CA VAL A 121 -20.30 28.30 10.80
C VAL A 121 -21.82 28.39 10.73
N ARG A 122 -22.40 29.41 11.39
CA ARG A 122 -23.82 29.74 11.26
C ARG A 122 -24.00 30.91 10.30
N ARG A 123 -24.86 30.75 9.30
CA ARG A 123 -25.20 31.81 8.35
C ARG A 123 -26.33 32.64 8.92
N PHE A 124 -26.05 33.90 9.22
CA PHE A 124 -27.06 34.86 9.67
C PHE A 124 -27.40 35.83 8.55
N ARG A 125 -28.68 36.17 8.42
CA ARG A 125 -29.13 37.23 7.50
C ARG A 125 -28.68 38.62 7.96
N TYR A 126 -28.55 38.82 9.27
CA TYR A 126 -28.24 40.10 9.90
C TYR A 126 -27.11 39.95 10.93
N PRO A 127 -25.85 39.86 10.49
CA PRO A 127 -24.70 39.70 11.39
C PRO A 127 -24.47 40.91 12.30
N GLN A 128 -24.95 42.11 11.92
CA GLN A 128 -24.84 43.33 12.73
C GLN A 128 -25.52 43.22 14.11
N GLY A 129 -26.43 42.26 14.29
CA GLY A 129 -27.13 42.05 15.56
C GLY A 129 -26.27 41.44 16.68
N LEU A 130 -25.11 40.86 16.35
CA LEU A 130 -24.27 40.14 17.32
C LEU A 130 -23.63 41.06 18.38
N GLY A 131 -23.48 42.35 18.08
CA GLY A 131 -22.95 43.36 19.01
C GLY A 131 -24.00 44.33 19.56
N THR A 132 -25.26 44.22 19.13
CA THR A 132 -26.33 45.12 19.58
C THR A 132 -26.99 44.55 20.82
N GLY A 133 -26.46 44.90 22.00
CA GLY A 133 -27.06 44.59 23.30
C GLY A 133 -26.80 45.72 24.28
N SER A 134 -27.80 46.06 25.10
CA SER A 134 -27.62 47.05 26.18
C SER A 134 -26.82 46.41 27.32
N PRO A 135 -25.76 47.04 27.84
CA PRO A 135 -25.01 46.48 28.97
C PRO A 135 -25.77 46.55 30.30
N PHE A 136 -26.82 47.36 30.41
CA PHE A 136 -27.47 47.70 31.69
C PHE A 136 -28.87 47.10 31.88
N LEU A 137 -29.48 46.49 30.85
CA LEU A 137 -30.85 45.99 30.90
C LEU A 137 -30.93 44.48 30.63
N ASN A 138 -29.99 43.72 31.17
CA ASN A 138 -29.89 42.28 30.96
C ASN A 138 -30.40 41.51 32.18
N GLY A 139 -31.47 40.74 32.00
CA GLY A 139 -31.86 39.73 32.99
C GLY A 139 -30.81 38.62 33.09
N VAL A 140 -30.82 37.89 34.20
CA VAL A 140 -29.95 36.72 34.38
C VAL A 140 -30.22 35.69 33.27
N GLY A 141 -29.15 35.22 32.60
CA GLY A 141 -29.24 34.24 31.51
C GLY A 141 -29.67 34.78 30.14
N MET A 142 -29.92 36.08 30.00
CA MET A 142 -30.31 36.70 28.71
C MET A 142 -29.11 37.04 27.81
N THR A 143 -27.91 37.08 28.38
CA THR A 143 -26.67 37.39 27.68
C THR A 143 -25.87 36.12 27.41
N VAL A 144 -25.33 36.02 26.21
CA VAL A 144 -24.40 34.97 25.80
C VAL A 144 -23.05 35.65 25.59
N ASP A 145 -21.97 35.03 26.04
CA ASP A 145 -20.63 35.51 25.73
C ASP A 145 -20.36 35.33 24.22
N MET A 146 -20.17 36.46 23.53
CA MET A 146 -19.91 36.51 22.09
C MET A 146 -18.44 36.86 21.79
N SER A 147 -17.55 36.86 22.78
CA SER A 147 -16.15 37.32 22.64
C SER A 147 -15.32 36.49 21.65
N ASP A 148 -15.63 35.20 21.49
CA ASP A 148 -14.94 34.28 20.58
C ASP A 148 -15.58 34.20 19.17
N ILE A 149 -16.59 35.04 18.88
CA ILE A 149 -17.31 35.00 17.62
C ILE A 149 -16.77 36.07 16.67
N THR A 150 -16.38 35.64 15.47
CA THR A 150 -15.93 36.53 14.39
C THR A 150 -16.91 36.48 13.22
N VAL A 151 -17.35 37.65 12.76
CA VAL A 151 -18.19 37.77 11.56
C VAL A 151 -17.29 37.56 10.34
N LYS A 152 -17.61 36.54 9.54
CA LYS A 152 -16.91 36.25 8.28
C LYS A 152 -17.75 36.71 7.11
N THR A 153 -17.11 37.35 6.13
CA THR A 153 -17.73 37.78 4.87
C THR A 153 -17.39 36.80 3.76
N ASP A 154 -18.09 36.82 2.62
CA ASP A 154 -17.82 35.89 1.50
C ASP A 154 -16.36 35.95 1.01
N ARG A 155 -15.73 37.13 1.09
CA ARG A 155 -14.29 37.32 0.78
C ARG A 155 -13.36 36.49 1.66
N ASP A 156 -13.75 36.21 2.90
CA ASP A 156 -12.95 35.44 3.87
C ASP A 156 -13.12 33.92 3.67
N LEU A 157 -14.12 33.51 2.88
CA LEU A 157 -14.41 32.11 2.56
C LEU A 157 -13.69 31.63 1.28
N GLU A 158 -13.36 32.54 0.36
CA GLU A 158 -12.76 32.22 -0.94
C GLU A 158 -11.28 31.78 -0.87
N PHE A 159 -10.55 32.14 0.18
CA PHE A 159 -9.10 31.87 0.33
C PHE A 159 -8.75 30.48 0.89
N LYS A 160 -9.71 29.56 0.98
CA LYS A 160 -9.52 28.21 1.57
C LYS A 160 -9.72 27.04 0.57
N LEU A 161 -9.66 27.32 -0.73
CA LEU A 161 -9.64 26.30 -1.81
C LEU A 161 -8.22 26.05 -2.34
#